data_AF-A0A7R7CH33-F1
#
_entry.id   AF-A0A7R7CH33-F1
#
_cell.length_a   1.000
_cell.length_b   1.000
_cell.length_c   1.000
_cell.angle_alpha   90.00
_cell.angle_beta   90.00
_cell.angle_gamma   90.00
#
_symmetry.space_group_name_H-M   'P 1'
#
loop_
_entity.id
_entity.type
_entity.pdbx_description
1 polymer ?
#
loop_
_entity_poly.entity_id
_entity_poly.type
_entity_poly.pdbx_seq_one_letter_code
_entity_poly.pdbx_strand_id
1 'polypeptide(L)'
;MTISSLRITLIAAAFGAVMLQSAAADDTNKSIDDLLGDHTVYQAAISALQKGVTAHDAAAVAALVRYPISVAVKGKKMAIKSPKDFIAHYDAIMTPEISKAVTDQKYADLMVNSQGIMFGNGQVWINGICKDDACNRFEAKVITIQSAGPE
;
A
#
# COMPACT_ATOMS: atom_id res chain seq x y z
N MET A 1 -16.89 47.21 -45.52
CA MET A 1 -16.44 47.46 -44.14
C MET A 1 -17.10 46.41 -43.26
N THR A 2 -16.45 45.27 -43.07
CA THR A 2 -17.00 44.11 -42.33
C THR A 2 -16.08 43.81 -41.15
N ILE A 3 -16.67 43.81 -39.96
CA ILE A 3 -16.02 43.65 -38.67
C ILE A 3 -15.73 42.15 -38.47
N SER A 4 -14.46 41.81 -38.28
CA SER A 4 -14.00 40.46 -37.96
C SER A 4 -14.21 40.18 -36.48
N SER A 5 -15.15 39.29 -36.15
CA SER A 5 -15.43 38.87 -34.78
C SER A 5 -14.35 37.92 -34.27
N LEU A 6 -13.48 38.42 -33.38
CA LEU A 6 -12.50 37.63 -32.65
C LEU A 6 -13.21 36.79 -31.58
N ARG A 7 -13.26 35.46 -31.75
CA ARG A 7 -13.69 34.53 -30.72
C ARG A 7 -12.53 34.27 -29.76
N ILE A 8 -12.55 34.89 -28.58
CA ILE A 8 -11.67 34.54 -27.48
C ILE A 8 -12.21 33.26 -26.83
N THR A 9 -11.52 32.15 -27.04
CA THR A 9 -11.78 30.91 -26.30
C THR A 9 -11.15 31.05 -24.91
N LEU A 10 -11.96 31.21 -23.87
CA LEU A 10 -11.49 31.07 -22.49
C LEU A 10 -11.09 29.60 -22.25
N ILE A 11 -9.80 29.34 -22.05
CA ILE A 11 -9.31 28.12 -21.42
C ILE A 11 -9.31 28.40 -19.90
N ALA A 12 -10.34 27.94 -19.21
CA ALA A 12 -10.40 28.03 -17.74
C ALA A 12 -9.50 26.95 -17.12
N ALA A 13 -8.70 27.38 -16.13
CA ALA A 13 -7.58 26.66 -15.53
C ALA A 13 -7.97 25.38 -14.77
N ALA A 14 -7.30 24.27 -15.09
CA ALA A 14 -7.31 23.02 -14.32
C ALA A 14 -6.08 22.86 -13.40
N PHE A 15 -5.51 23.96 -12.90
CA PHE A 15 -4.24 23.95 -12.15
C PHE A 15 -4.38 23.74 -10.62
N GLY A 16 -5.60 23.65 -10.08
CA GLY A 16 -5.82 23.52 -8.63
C GLY A 16 -5.70 22.11 -8.06
N ALA A 17 -5.95 21.06 -8.85
CA ALA A 17 -6.05 19.68 -8.36
C ALA A 17 -4.68 19.01 -8.12
N VAL A 18 -3.61 19.52 -8.73
CA VAL A 18 -2.26 18.94 -8.63
C VAL A 18 -1.62 19.29 -7.28
N MET A 19 -1.81 20.52 -6.79
CA MET A 19 -1.18 21.00 -5.55
C MET A 19 -1.68 20.28 -4.29
N LEU A 20 -2.97 19.92 -4.23
CA LEU A 20 -3.54 19.19 -3.09
C LEU A 20 -3.02 17.74 -3.02
N GLN A 21 -2.82 17.09 -4.16
CA GLN A 21 -2.35 15.70 -4.21
C GLN A 21 -0.87 15.58 -3.82
N SER A 22 -0.03 16.53 -4.21
CA SER A 22 1.38 16.55 -3.78
C SER A 22 1.49 16.81 -2.28
N ALA A 23 0.72 17.75 -1.72
CA ALA A 23 0.77 18.04 -0.29
C ALA A 23 0.36 16.83 0.57
N ALA A 24 -0.71 16.11 0.19
CA ALA A 24 -1.13 14.91 0.92
C ALA A 24 -0.11 13.75 0.83
N ALA A 25 0.59 13.62 -0.30
CA ALA A 25 1.69 12.66 -0.43
C ALA A 25 2.89 13.07 0.46
N ASP A 26 3.19 14.36 0.56
CA ASP A 26 4.24 14.89 1.44
C ASP A 26 3.90 14.68 2.93
N ASP A 27 2.64 14.87 3.32
CA ASP A 27 2.16 14.59 4.68
C ASP A 27 2.27 13.10 5.03
N THR A 28 2.00 12.22 4.06
CA THR A 28 2.21 10.77 4.22
C THR A 28 3.68 10.44 4.38
N ASN A 29 4.56 10.98 3.53
CA ASN A 29 6.00 10.79 3.63
C ASN A 29 6.51 11.20 5.01
N LYS A 30 6.10 12.39 5.47
CA LYS A 30 6.45 12.90 6.80
C LYS A 30 5.97 11.97 7.92
N SER A 31 4.74 11.47 7.82
CA SER A 31 4.19 10.54 8.84
C SER A 31 4.99 9.24 8.89
N ILE A 32 5.42 8.70 7.74
CA ILE A 32 6.27 7.52 7.69
C ILE A 32 7.66 7.83 8.28
N ASP A 33 8.29 8.92 7.86
CA ASP A 33 9.61 9.34 8.36
C ASP A 33 9.62 9.51 9.88
N ASP A 34 8.60 10.16 10.44
CA ASP A 34 8.51 10.44 11.86
C ASP A 34 8.22 9.18 12.71
N LEU A 35 7.45 8.22 12.19
CA LEU A 35 6.93 7.08 12.97
C LEU A 35 7.64 5.75 12.70
N LEU A 36 8.12 5.55 11.48
CA LEU A 36 8.56 4.25 10.97
C LEU A 36 9.98 4.30 10.37
N GLY A 37 10.47 5.48 9.98
CA GLY A 37 11.76 5.68 9.33
C GLY A 37 11.63 5.94 7.83
N ASP A 38 12.68 5.66 7.06
CA ASP A 38 12.81 6.06 5.64
C ASP A 38 11.58 5.70 4.77
N HIS A 39 10.78 6.71 4.41
CA HIS A 39 9.58 6.53 3.60
C HIS A 39 9.85 5.91 2.23
N THR A 40 11.04 6.09 1.66
CA THR A 40 11.35 5.57 0.31
C THR A 40 11.36 4.04 0.29
N VAL A 41 11.78 3.40 1.39
CA VAL A 41 11.76 1.94 1.58
C VAL A 41 10.31 1.43 1.61
N TYR A 42 9.43 2.14 2.32
CA TYR A 42 8.01 1.80 2.38
C TYR A 42 7.30 2.05 1.05
N GLN A 43 7.53 3.19 0.40
CA GLN A 43 6.94 3.52 -0.89
C GLN A 43 7.30 2.48 -1.96
N ALA A 44 8.56 2.01 -1.98
CA ALA A 44 8.99 0.94 -2.87
C ALA A 44 8.23 -0.37 -2.60
N ALA A 45 8.09 -0.77 -1.33
CA ALA A 45 7.37 -1.98 -0.95
C ALA A 45 5.85 -1.89 -1.26
N ILE A 46 5.23 -0.74 -1.02
CA ILE A 46 3.83 -0.46 -1.33
C ILE A 46 3.60 -0.59 -2.84
N SER A 47 4.43 0.06 -3.65
CA SER A 47 4.32 0.00 -5.11
C SER A 47 4.53 -1.43 -5.64
N ALA A 48 5.52 -2.16 -5.11
CA ALA A 48 5.75 -3.55 -5.47
C ALA A 48 4.57 -4.46 -5.07
N LEU A 49 3.98 -4.23 -3.90
CA LEU A 49 2.82 -4.99 -3.43
C LEU A 49 1.62 -4.76 -4.34
N GLN A 50 1.27 -3.50 -4.61
CA GLN A 50 0.16 -3.14 -5.50
C GLN A 50 0.34 -3.75 -6.88
N LYS A 51 1.54 -3.64 -7.46
CA LYS A 51 1.87 -4.25 -8.75
C LYS A 51 1.70 -5.78 -8.73
N GLY A 52 2.22 -6.45 -7.69
CA GLY A 52 2.11 -7.90 -7.55
C GLY A 52 0.65 -8.37 -7.44
N VAL A 53 -0.15 -7.68 -6.64
CA VAL A 53 -1.57 -7.99 -6.47
C VAL A 53 -2.36 -7.71 -7.75
N THR A 54 -2.16 -6.57 -8.41
CA THR A 54 -2.80 -6.25 -9.70
C THR A 54 -2.47 -7.27 -10.78
N ALA A 55 -1.22 -7.74 -10.84
CA ALA A 55 -0.79 -8.75 -11.80
C ALA A 55 -1.16 -10.19 -11.41
N HIS A 56 -1.76 -10.38 -10.22
CA HIS A 56 -2.01 -11.70 -9.65
C HIS A 56 -0.73 -12.57 -9.55
N ASP A 57 0.41 -11.92 -9.31
CA ASP A 57 1.72 -12.54 -9.20
C ASP A 57 1.99 -12.97 -7.76
N ALA A 58 1.61 -14.21 -7.45
CA ALA A 58 1.76 -14.78 -6.13
C ALA A 58 3.21 -14.81 -5.64
N ALA A 59 4.19 -14.99 -6.54
CA ALA A 59 5.60 -15.03 -6.17
C ALA A 59 6.13 -13.65 -5.79
N ALA A 60 5.74 -12.61 -6.54
CA ALA A 60 6.08 -11.23 -6.21
C ALA A 60 5.49 -10.80 -4.87
N VAL A 61 4.21 -11.12 -4.60
CA VAL A 61 3.59 -10.81 -3.31
C VAL A 61 4.25 -11.60 -2.18
N ALA A 62 4.51 -12.90 -2.37
CA ALA A 62 5.17 -13.73 -1.37
C ALA A 62 6.56 -13.18 -0.96
N ALA A 63 7.32 -12.59 -1.90
CA ALA A 63 8.61 -12.00 -1.60
C ALA A 63 8.53 -10.79 -0.65
N LEU A 64 7.36 -10.14 -0.56
CA LEU A 64 7.11 -8.98 0.28
C LEU A 64 6.57 -9.35 1.67
N VAL A 65 6.27 -10.62 1.93
CA VAL A 65 5.70 -11.08 3.20
C VAL A 65 6.79 -11.41 4.21
N ARG A 66 6.60 -11.00 5.46
CA ARG A 66 7.42 -11.44 6.59
C ARG A 66 6.93 -12.80 7.07
N TYR A 67 7.73 -13.83 6.89
CA TYR A 67 7.42 -15.16 7.40
C TYR A 67 8.03 -15.43 8.78
N PRO A 68 7.39 -16.31 9.60
CA PRO A 68 6.03 -16.80 9.41
C PRO A 68 4.98 -15.68 9.58
N ILE A 69 3.86 -15.77 8.85
CA ILE A 69 2.73 -14.82 8.97
C ILE A 69 1.48 -15.56 9.44
N SER A 70 0.74 -14.93 10.35
CA SER A 70 -0.59 -15.41 10.77
C SER A 70 -1.64 -14.70 9.93
N VAL A 71 -2.34 -15.44 9.09
CA VAL A 71 -3.43 -14.96 8.24
C VAL A 71 -4.78 -15.28 8.87
N ALA A 72 -5.74 -14.36 8.83
CA ALA A 72 -7.10 -14.59 9.34
C ALA A 72 -8.17 -14.22 8.29
N VAL A 73 -8.60 -15.20 7.49
CA VAL A 73 -9.50 -14.98 6.35
C VAL A 73 -10.78 -15.80 6.53
N LYS A 74 -11.95 -15.18 6.30
CA LYS A 74 -13.27 -15.84 6.43
C LYS A 74 -13.46 -16.55 7.78
N GLY A 75 -12.98 -15.92 8.86
CA GLY A 75 -13.06 -16.46 10.22
C GLY A 75 -12.09 -17.62 10.53
N LYS A 76 -11.20 -17.98 9.60
CA LYS A 76 -10.20 -19.04 9.80
C LYS A 76 -8.79 -18.45 9.93
N LYS A 77 -8.06 -18.90 10.96
CA LYS A 77 -6.65 -18.56 11.15
C LYS A 77 -5.76 -19.60 10.49
N MET A 78 -4.78 -19.17 9.72
CA MET A 78 -3.79 -20.01 9.03
C MET A 78 -2.40 -19.45 9.27
N ALA A 79 -1.48 -20.30 9.72
CA ALA A 79 -0.07 -19.93 9.85
C ALA A 79 0.67 -20.30 8.57
N ILE A 80 1.14 -19.30 7.82
CA ILE A 80 1.90 -19.49 6.59
C ILE A 80 3.39 -19.35 6.91
N LYS A 81 4.16 -20.40 6.66
CA LYS A 81 5.55 -20.48 7.16
C LYS A 81 6.60 -20.09 6.14
N SER A 82 6.25 -20.04 4.85
CA SER A 82 7.22 -19.83 3.78
C SER A 82 6.58 -19.20 2.54
N PRO A 83 7.40 -18.63 1.64
CA PRO A 83 6.92 -18.17 0.33
C PRO A 83 6.19 -19.25 -0.47
N LYS A 84 6.72 -20.48 -0.47
CA LYS A 84 6.12 -21.62 -1.19
C LYS A 84 4.71 -21.93 -0.67
N ASP A 85 4.54 -21.89 0.64
CA ASP A 85 3.26 -22.13 1.31
C ASP A 85 2.26 -21.00 1.04
N PHE A 86 2.73 -19.76 1.03
CA PHE A 86 1.91 -18.61 0.64
C PHE A 86 1.42 -18.70 -0.80
N ILE A 87 2.31 -19.02 -1.74
CA ILE A 87 1.98 -19.18 -3.16
C ILE A 87 0.94 -20.29 -3.34
N ALA A 88 1.09 -21.41 -2.64
CA ALA A 88 0.14 -22.53 -2.71
C ALA A 88 -1.26 -22.17 -2.19
N HIS A 89 -1.37 -21.15 -1.33
CA HIS A 89 -2.62 -20.70 -0.73
C HIS A 89 -3.03 -19.29 -1.18
N TYR A 90 -2.43 -18.76 -2.26
CA TYR A 90 -2.52 -17.35 -2.61
C TYR A 90 -3.97 -16.86 -2.71
N ASP A 91 -4.82 -17.52 -3.48
CA ASP A 91 -6.23 -17.13 -3.68
C ASP A 91 -7.09 -17.27 -2.42
N ALA A 92 -6.68 -18.16 -1.50
CA ALA A 92 -7.34 -18.32 -0.21
C ALA A 92 -6.95 -17.20 0.77
N ILE A 93 -5.76 -16.62 0.61
CA ILE A 93 -5.22 -15.55 1.45
C ILE A 93 -5.61 -14.17 0.88
N MET A 94 -5.32 -13.92 -0.39
CA MET A 94 -5.56 -12.68 -1.13
C MET A 94 -6.94 -12.73 -1.80
N THR A 95 -7.98 -12.75 -0.96
CA THR A 95 -9.37 -12.73 -1.46
C THR A 95 -9.65 -11.48 -2.32
N PRO A 96 -10.74 -11.45 -3.11
CA PRO A 96 -11.10 -10.26 -3.87
C PRO A 96 -11.23 -8.99 -3.02
N GLU A 97 -11.75 -9.13 -1.80
CA GLU A 97 -11.86 -8.03 -0.83
C GLU A 97 -10.49 -7.49 -0.40
N ILE A 98 -9.56 -8.38 -0.03
CA ILE A 98 -8.21 -8.02 0.41
C ILE A 98 -7.41 -7.43 -0.75
N SER A 99 -7.51 -8.06 -1.93
CA SER A 99 -6.85 -7.58 -3.14
C SER A 99 -7.32 -6.16 -3.50
N LYS A 100 -8.63 -5.91 -3.41
CA LYS A 100 -9.20 -4.57 -3.62
C LYS A 100 -8.72 -3.55 -2.59
N ALA A 101 -8.65 -3.92 -1.31
CA ALA A 101 -8.12 -3.06 -0.26
C ALA A 101 -6.66 -2.64 -0.53
N VAL A 102 -5.86 -3.52 -1.15
CA VAL A 102 -4.48 -3.20 -1.55
C VAL A 102 -4.44 -2.31 -2.80
N THR A 103 -5.17 -2.67 -3.86
CA THR A 103 -5.06 -2.01 -5.16
C THR A 103 -5.72 -0.63 -5.20
N ASP A 104 -6.75 -0.41 -4.38
CA ASP A 104 -7.48 0.86 -4.37
C ASP A 104 -6.89 1.89 -3.41
N GLN A 105 -6.04 1.43 -2.48
CA GLN A 105 -5.40 2.29 -1.49
C GLN A 105 -4.48 3.30 -2.20
N LYS A 106 -4.83 4.59 -2.11
CA LYS A 106 -3.95 5.65 -2.57
C LYS A 106 -2.86 5.89 -1.54
N TYR A 107 -1.66 6.14 -2.03
CA TYR A 107 -0.50 6.42 -1.19
C TYR A 107 -0.75 7.62 -0.26
N ALA A 108 -1.28 8.72 -0.81
CA ALA A 108 -1.58 9.94 -0.07
C ALA A 108 -2.67 9.79 1.01
N ASP A 109 -3.43 8.69 0.99
CA ASP A 109 -4.52 8.40 1.93
C ASP A 109 -4.12 7.29 2.93
N LEU A 110 -2.84 6.90 2.99
CA LEU A 110 -2.37 5.84 3.87
C LEU A 110 -2.48 6.24 5.34
N MET A 111 -3.07 5.36 6.14
CA MET A 111 -3.05 5.50 7.58
C MET A 111 -1.76 4.91 8.14
N VAL A 112 -0.96 5.76 8.79
CA VAL A 112 0.34 5.43 9.36
C VAL A 112 0.29 5.60 10.87
N ASN A 113 0.72 4.58 11.60
CA ASN A 113 0.94 4.67 13.05
C ASN A 113 2.13 3.80 13.46
N SER A 114 2.43 3.70 14.75
CA SER A 114 3.55 2.91 15.26
C SER A 114 3.46 1.40 15.00
N GLN A 115 2.28 0.88 14.65
CA GLN A 115 2.08 -0.51 14.27
C GLN A 115 2.39 -0.76 12.79
N GLY A 116 2.49 0.30 11.98
CA GLY A 116 2.84 0.25 10.57
C GLY A 116 1.89 1.05 9.68
N ILE A 117 1.86 0.66 8.42
CA ILE A 117 1.03 1.26 7.37
C ILE A 117 -0.16 0.33 7.11
N MET A 118 -1.37 0.86 7.27
CA MET A 118 -2.61 0.13 7.11
C MET A 118 -3.19 0.29 5.70
N PHE A 119 -3.67 -0.81 5.11
CA PHE A 119 -4.43 -0.82 3.86
C PHE A 119 -5.90 -1.17 4.13
N GLY A 120 -6.80 -0.44 3.47
CA GLY A 120 -8.24 -0.57 3.67
C GLY A 120 -8.62 -0.35 5.14
N ASN A 121 -9.43 -1.24 5.68
CA ASN A 121 -9.89 -1.25 7.07
C ASN A 121 -9.04 -2.21 7.93
N GLY A 122 -7.74 -2.34 7.61
CA GLY A 122 -6.82 -3.21 8.34
C GLY A 122 -6.66 -4.60 7.76
N GLN A 123 -7.06 -4.82 6.51
CA GLN A 123 -6.86 -6.11 5.84
C GLN A 123 -5.37 -6.43 5.66
N VAL A 124 -4.54 -5.44 5.33
CA VAL A 124 -3.10 -5.61 5.15
C VAL A 124 -2.33 -4.56 5.94
N TRP A 125 -1.25 -4.99 6.59
CA TRP A 125 -0.31 -4.09 7.28
C TRP A 125 1.11 -4.30 6.77
N ILE A 126 1.83 -3.21 6.53
CA ILE A 126 3.26 -3.20 6.22
C ILE A 126 4.03 -2.58 7.38
N ASN A 127 5.12 -3.21 7.80
CA ASN A 127 6.07 -2.61 8.75
C ASN A 127 7.52 -2.96 8.42
N GLY A 128 8.45 -2.22 9.01
CA GLY A 128 9.89 -2.37 8.85
C GLY A 128 10.40 -3.54 9.67
N ILE A 129 11.28 -4.32 9.07
CA ILE A 129 11.89 -5.48 9.68
C ILE A 129 13.41 -5.33 9.64
N CYS A 130 14.01 -5.20 10.82
CA CYS A 130 15.45 -4.98 10.95
C CYS A 130 16.25 -6.15 10.38
N LYS A 131 17.34 -5.81 9.71
CA LYS A 131 18.33 -6.74 9.14
C LYS A 131 19.60 -6.85 9.99
N ASP A 132 19.73 -5.99 10.99
CA ASP A 132 20.80 -5.97 11.97
C ASP A 132 20.26 -5.52 13.33
N ASP A 133 21.00 -5.83 14.41
CA ASP A 133 20.58 -5.58 15.79
C ASP A 133 20.39 -4.09 16.10
N ALA A 134 21.12 -3.23 15.39
CA ALA A 134 21.03 -1.78 15.52
C ALA A 134 19.87 -1.19 14.70
N CYS A 135 19.18 -1.99 13.88
CA CYS A 135 18.13 -1.55 12.95
C CYS A 135 18.56 -0.43 12.00
N ASN A 136 19.85 -0.33 11.69
CA ASN A 136 20.37 0.65 10.71
C ASN A 136 19.97 0.29 9.29
N ARG A 137 19.62 -0.98 9.07
CA ARG A 137 19.05 -1.47 7.82
C ARG A 137 17.77 -2.24 8.12
N PHE A 138 16.73 -1.96 7.35
CA PHE A 138 15.47 -2.67 7.44
C PHE A 138 14.91 -2.92 6.04
N GLU A 139 13.92 -3.81 5.98
CA GLU A 139 13.07 -3.99 4.80
C GLU A 139 11.62 -3.78 5.22
N ALA A 140 10.83 -3.10 4.39
CA ALA A 140 9.38 -3.05 4.59
C ALA A 140 8.74 -4.36 4.12
N LYS A 141 7.96 -5.00 5.00
CA LYS A 141 7.29 -6.27 4.74
C LYS A 141 5.84 -6.24 5.15
N VAL A 142 5.02 -7.02 4.45
CA VAL A 142 3.67 -7.36 4.89
C VAL A 142 3.77 -8.22 6.15
N ILE A 143 3.17 -7.74 7.24
CA ILE A 143 3.18 -8.40 8.56
C ILE A 143 1.82 -8.96 8.98
N THR A 144 0.73 -8.47 8.37
CA THR A 144 -0.64 -8.89 8.65
C THR A 144 -1.42 -9.04 7.35
N ILE A 145 -2.20 -10.11 7.24
CA ILE A 145 -3.24 -10.28 6.21
C ILE A 145 -4.49 -10.85 6.89
N GLN A 146 -5.62 -10.19 6.75
CA GLN A 146 -6.88 -10.59 7.36
C GLN A 146 -8.10 -10.09 6.58
N SER A 147 -9.25 -10.70 6.81
CA SER A 147 -10.55 -10.11 6.43
C SER A 147 -10.78 -8.80 7.18
N ALA A 148 -11.60 -7.90 6.64
CA ALA A 148 -12.00 -6.69 7.38
C ALA A 148 -12.51 -7.05 8.79
N GLY A 149 -12.13 -6.24 9.78
CA GLY A 149 -12.73 -6.33 11.11
C GLY A 149 -14.22 -5.95 11.05
N PRO A 150 -15.04 -6.35 12.05
CA PRO A 150 -16.34 -5.72 12.23
C PRO A 150 -16.11 -4.23 12.52
N GLU A 151 -16.68 -3.37 11.67
CA GLU A 151 -16.74 -1.91 11.88
C GLU A 151 -17.59 -1.57 13.13
#